data_AF-A0AAP2XL37-F1
#
_entry.id   AF-A0AAP2XL37-F1
#
_cell.length_a   1.000
_cell.length_b   1.000
_cell.length_c   1.000
_cell.angle_alpha   90.00
_cell.angle_beta   90.00
_cell.angle_gamma   90.00
#
_symmetry.space_group_name_H-M   'P 1'
#
loop_
_entity.id
_entity.type
_entity.pdbx_description
1 polymer ?
#
loop_
_entity_poly.entity_id
_entity_poly.type
_entity_poly.pdbx_seq_one_letter_code
_entity_poly.pdbx_strand_id
1 'polypeptide(L)'
;MNERIKEIREVLKLSQEEFGKRIGITRAAISNIEKGIRNPSEQTIKFICKEYKINQNWLKSGIGEMFSNDQDIFLDDLTELNSLGERIKKLRIVLSLSQREFGERIGISKTSVSRLEKNERNPSEQTIKSICREFNINYAWLKDGIGDMFLNTSKDLFDQLANKYNLNEFDIKVIKRYVNFSKEQRHLIKDIFINEKDD
;
A
#
# COMPACT_ATOMS: atom_id res chain seq x y z
N MET A 1 -8.63 23.04 -17.37
CA MET A 1 -8.30 22.85 -15.95
C MET A 1 -8.29 24.18 -15.20
N ASN A 2 -7.57 25.21 -15.66
CA ASN A 2 -7.51 26.53 -15.02
C ASN A 2 -8.89 27.18 -14.79
N GLU A 3 -9.75 27.17 -15.82
CA GLU A 3 -11.14 27.65 -15.69
C GLU A 3 -11.95 26.84 -14.68
N ARG A 4 -11.74 25.52 -14.59
CA ARG A 4 -12.42 24.68 -13.59
C ARG A 4 -11.96 25.00 -12.16
N ILE A 5 -10.72 25.43 -11.95
CA ILE A 5 -10.24 25.90 -10.63
C ILE A 5 -10.97 27.18 -10.24
N LYS A 6 -11.17 28.09 -11.19
CA LYS A 6 -11.96 29.30 -10.99
C LYS A 6 -13.42 28.97 -10.68
N GLU A 7 -13.99 28.03 -11.42
CA GLU A 7 -15.35 27.52 -11.23
C GLU A 7 -15.57 26.97 -9.81
N ILE A 8 -14.66 26.11 -9.32
CA ILE A 8 -14.71 25.60 -7.93
C ILE A 8 -14.77 26.75 -6.93
N ARG A 9 -13.88 27.75 -7.07
CA ARG A 9 -13.83 28.89 -6.15
C ARG A 9 -15.14 29.67 -6.15
N GLU A 10 -15.73 29.89 -7.33
CA GLU A 10 -16.96 30.66 -7.49
C GLU A 10 -18.19 29.92 -6.94
N VAL A 11 -18.29 28.61 -7.17
CA VAL A 11 -19.35 27.76 -6.59
C VAL A 11 -19.29 27.77 -5.06
N LEU A 12 -18.08 27.70 -4.49
CA LEU A 12 -17.85 27.79 -3.05
C LEU A 12 -17.97 29.22 -2.49
N LYS A 13 -18.17 30.22 -3.36
CA LYS A 13 -18.31 31.64 -3.02
C LYS A 13 -17.11 32.19 -2.22
N LEU A 14 -15.90 31.74 -2.55
CA LEU A 14 -14.67 32.17 -1.89
C LEU A 14 -13.96 33.27 -2.70
N SER A 15 -13.31 34.19 -1.98
CA SER A 15 -12.32 35.08 -2.59
C SER A 15 -11.07 34.30 -2.99
N GLN A 16 -10.28 34.83 -3.93
CA GLN A 16 -9.00 34.21 -4.31
C GLN A 16 -8.02 34.11 -3.13
N GLU A 17 -8.13 35.01 -2.17
CA GLU A 17 -7.31 35.01 -0.96
C GLU A 17 -7.72 33.89 0.00
N GLU A 18 -9.00 33.76 0.31
CA GLU A 18 -9.51 32.67 1.16
C GLU A 18 -9.25 31.32 0.54
N PHE A 19 -9.47 31.21 -0.78
CA PHE A 19 -9.24 29.98 -1.52
C PHE A 19 -7.78 29.55 -1.44
N GLY A 20 -6.85 30.47 -1.74
CA GLY A 20 -5.41 30.21 -1.68
C GLY A 20 -4.92 29.89 -0.26
N LYS A 21 -5.41 30.61 0.74
CA LYS A 21 -5.02 30.43 2.14
C LYS A 21 -5.29 29.02 2.64
N ARG A 22 -6.45 28.44 2.29
CA ARG A 22 -6.82 27.08 2.72
C ARG A 22 -5.97 25.97 2.10
N ILE A 23 -5.51 26.16 0.85
CA ILE A 23 -4.62 25.20 0.18
C ILE A 23 -3.12 25.60 0.24
N GLY A 24 -2.77 26.56 1.08
CA GLY A 24 -1.39 26.92 1.38
C GLY A 24 -0.64 27.69 0.28
N ILE A 25 -1.35 28.43 -0.59
CA ILE A 25 -0.73 29.27 -1.63
C ILE A 25 -1.25 30.71 -1.63
N THR A 26 -0.48 31.63 -2.21
CA THR A 26 -0.82 33.05 -2.20
C THR A 26 -1.98 33.38 -3.15
N ARG A 27 -2.71 34.46 -2.86
CA ARG A 27 -3.75 35.01 -3.75
C ARG A 27 -3.23 35.25 -5.18
N ALA A 28 -1.99 35.74 -5.30
CA ALA A 28 -1.36 35.97 -6.59
C ALA A 28 -1.13 34.67 -7.38
N ALA A 29 -0.76 33.58 -6.69
CA ALA A 29 -0.64 32.26 -7.31
C ALA A 29 -1.99 31.77 -7.85
N ILE A 30 -3.07 31.92 -7.09
CA ILE A 30 -4.44 31.60 -7.55
C ILE A 30 -4.82 32.42 -8.78
N SER A 31 -4.63 33.74 -8.75
CA SER A 31 -4.93 34.59 -9.89
C SER A 31 -4.17 34.17 -11.15
N ASN A 32 -2.89 33.81 -11.05
CA ASN A 32 -2.10 33.38 -12.19
C ASN A 32 -2.53 31.99 -12.70
N ILE A 33 -2.97 31.11 -11.79
CA ILE A 33 -3.55 29.82 -12.16
C ILE A 33 -4.87 30.01 -12.89
N GLU A 34 -5.81 30.78 -12.35
CA GLU A 34 -7.13 30.99 -12.97
C GLU A 34 -7.03 31.65 -14.34
N LYS A 35 -6.09 32.57 -14.53
CA LYS A 35 -5.85 33.23 -15.84
C LYS A 35 -5.12 32.36 -16.87
N GLY A 36 -4.73 31.13 -16.51
CA GLY A 36 -3.95 30.25 -17.39
C GLY A 36 -2.49 30.69 -17.61
N ILE A 37 -2.02 31.71 -16.88
CA ILE A 37 -0.61 32.16 -16.94
C ILE A 37 0.31 31.04 -16.42
N ARG A 38 -0.17 30.26 -15.45
CA ARG A 38 0.56 29.13 -14.86
C ARG A 38 -0.38 27.93 -14.65
N ASN A 39 0.13 26.73 -14.85
CA ASN A 39 -0.58 25.50 -14.47
C ASN A 39 -0.36 25.17 -12.98
N PRO A 40 -1.38 24.66 -12.27
CA PRO A 40 -1.22 24.16 -10.91
C PRO A 40 -0.23 22.98 -10.88
N SER A 41 0.54 22.83 -9.80
CA SER A 41 1.34 21.62 -9.58
C SER A 41 0.45 20.45 -9.15
N GLU A 42 0.91 19.21 -9.33
CA GLU A 42 0.21 18.01 -8.83
C GLU A 42 -0.11 18.11 -7.33
N GLN A 43 0.81 18.65 -6.52
CA GLN A 43 0.56 18.91 -5.11
C GLN A 43 -0.58 19.92 -4.88
N THR A 44 -0.65 20.99 -5.70
CA THR A 44 -1.73 21.99 -5.62
C THR A 44 -3.07 21.34 -6.00
N ILE A 45 -3.09 20.52 -7.05
CA ILE A 45 -4.27 19.77 -7.47
C ILE A 45 -4.75 18.88 -6.33
N LYS A 46 -3.86 18.11 -5.72
CA LYS A 46 -4.18 17.23 -4.60
C LYS A 46 -4.74 17.99 -3.39
N PHE A 47 -4.18 19.14 -3.06
CA PHE A 47 -4.70 19.98 -1.98
C PHE A 47 -6.08 20.55 -2.31
N ILE A 48 -6.33 20.98 -3.55
CA ILE A 48 -7.67 21.42 -3.98
C ILE A 48 -8.68 20.28 -3.84
N CYS A 49 -8.35 19.09 -4.36
CA CYS A 49 -9.21 17.91 -4.27
C CYS A 49 -9.55 17.56 -2.83
N LYS A 50 -8.55 17.54 -1.95
CA LYS A 50 -8.72 17.18 -0.54
C LYS A 50 -9.47 18.22 0.28
N GLU A 51 -9.09 19.50 0.16
CA GLU A 51 -9.66 20.58 0.97
C GLU A 51 -11.13 20.84 0.62
N TYR A 52 -11.47 20.76 -0.66
CA TYR A 52 -12.77 21.13 -1.17
C TYR A 52 -13.63 19.96 -1.66
N LYS A 53 -13.16 18.72 -1.42
CA LYS A 53 -13.83 17.47 -1.85
C LYS A 53 -14.14 17.47 -3.35
N ILE A 54 -13.15 17.83 -4.17
CA ILE A 54 -13.28 17.91 -5.63
C ILE A 54 -12.80 16.61 -6.28
N ASN A 55 -13.55 16.16 -7.28
CA ASN A 55 -13.20 15.01 -8.08
C ASN A 55 -11.99 15.32 -8.98
N GLN A 56 -10.90 14.57 -8.79
CA GLN A 56 -9.66 14.80 -9.54
C GLN A 56 -9.81 14.54 -11.04
N ASN A 57 -10.60 13.54 -11.44
CA ASN A 57 -10.86 13.26 -12.85
C ASN A 57 -11.61 14.43 -13.49
N TRP A 58 -12.67 14.93 -12.84
CA TRP A 58 -13.37 16.12 -13.33
C TRP A 58 -12.44 17.33 -13.43
N LEU A 59 -11.60 17.56 -12.43
CA LEU A 59 -10.67 18.69 -12.45
C LEU A 59 -9.67 18.60 -13.63
N LYS A 60 -9.12 17.41 -13.91
CA LYS A 60 -8.12 17.20 -14.97
C LYS A 60 -8.74 17.07 -16.37
N SER A 61 -9.76 16.23 -16.55
CA SER A 61 -10.36 15.91 -17.85
C SER A 61 -11.67 16.66 -18.13
N GLY A 62 -12.39 17.08 -17.09
CA GLY A 62 -13.75 17.65 -17.21
C GLY A 62 -14.85 16.58 -17.26
N ILE A 63 -14.50 15.31 -17.04
CA ILE A 63 -15.43 14.18 -17.09
C ILE A 63 -15.89 13.83 -15.66
N GLY A 64 -17.20 13.67 -15.48
CA GLY A 64 -17.81 13.30 -14.20
C GLY A 64 -18.42 14.49 -13.45
N GLU A 65 -18.63 14.31 -12.15
CA GLU A 65 -19.18 15.34 -11.26
C GLU A 65 -18.05 16.19 -10.65
N MET A 66 -18.33 17.47 -10.36
CA MET A 66 -17.35 18.41 -9.78
C MET A 66 -16.92 18.02 -8.38
N PHE A 67 -17.90 17.68 -7.54
CA PHE A 67 -17.66 17.24 -6.16
C PHE A 67 -17.53 15.71 -6.14
N SER A 68 -16.62 15.22 -5.33
CA SER A 68 -16.57 13.79 -4.98
C SER A 68 -17.70 13.49 -4.01
N ASN A 69 -18.46 12.41 -4.21
CA ASN A 69 -19.39 11.95 -3.18
C ASN A 69 -18.60 11.48 -1.95
N ASP A 70 -19.20 11.52 -0.76
CA ASP A 70 -18.50 11.06 0.47
C ASP A 70 -18.05 9.58 0.39
N GLN A 71 -18.66 8.78 -0.49
CA GLN A 71 -18.21 7.42 -0.83
C GLN A 71 -16.99 7.41 -1.77
N ASP A 72 -16.84 8.40 -2.65
CA ASP A 72 -15.72 8.55 -3.59
C ASP A 72 -14.46 9.12 -2.92
N ILE A 73 -14.62 9.91 -1.85
CA ILE A 73 -13.50 10.39 -1.01
C ILE A 73 -12.72 9.20 -0.43
N PHE A 74 -13.41 8.09 -0.15
CA PHE A 74 -12.79 6.86 0.32
C PHE A 74 -12.05 6.11 -0.81
N LEU A 75 -12.41 6.33 -2.07
CA LEU A 75 -11.88 5.59 -3.22
C LEU A 75 -10.60 6.22 -3.80
N ASP A 76 -10.45 7.54 -3.78
CA ASP A 76 -9.21 8.23 -4.20
C ASP A 76 -8.04 7.94 -3.22
N ASP A 77 -8.33 7.84 -1.92
CA ASP A 77 -7.34 7.43 -0.90
C ASP A 77 -6.99 5.93 -1.01
N LEU A 78 -7.95 5.08 -1.42
CA LEU A 78 -7.71 3.64 -1.65
C LEU A 78 -6.99 3.33 -2.97
N THR A 79 -7.13 4.17 -3.99
CA THR A 79 -6.48 3.99 -5.30
C THR A 79 -5.04 4.50 -5.31
N GLU A 80 -4.72 5.60 -4.61
CA GLU A 80 -3.34 6.02 -4.39
C GLU A 80 -2.55 5.04 -3.47
N LEU A 81 -3.24 4.31 -2.59
CA LEU A 81 -2.65 3.26 -1.73
C LEU A 81 -2.25 1.97 -2.48
N ASN A 82 -2.46 1.89 -3.79
CA ASN A 82 -2.25 0.67 -4.59
C ASN A 82 -1.23 0.80 -5.72
N SER A 83 -0.39 1.83 -5.72
CA SER A 83 0.78 1.82 -6.59
C SER A 83 1.87 0.87 -6.06
N LEU A 84 2.67 0.32 -6.98
CA LEU A 84 3.80 -0.55 -6.64
C LEU A 84 4.81 0.16 -5.72
N GLY A 85 5.09 1.44 -5.96
CA GLY A 85 5.96 2.26 -5.11
C GLY A 85 5.45 2.43 -3.69
N GLU A 86 4.15 2.70 -3.52
CA GLU A 86 3.55 2.82 -2.18
C GLU A 86 3.48 1.47 -1.46
N ARG A 87 3.28 0.34 -2.16
CA ARG A 87 3.40 -0.99 -1.53
C ARG A 87 4.83 -1.29 -1.05
N ILE A 88 5.85 -0.90 -1.81
CA ILE A 88 7.26 -1.01 -1.37
C ILE A 88 7.50 -0.16 -0.12
N LYS A 89 7.01 1.08 -0.10
CA LYS A 89 7.12 1.97 1.05
C LYS A 89 6.38 1.43 2.27
N LYS A 90 5.17 0.92 2.09
CA LYS A 90 4.35 0.29 3.14
C LYS A 90 5.09 -0.90 3.74
N LEU A 91 5.61 -1.79 2.91
CA LEU A 91 6.44 -2.92 3.33
C LEU A 91 7.63 -2.45 4.18
N ARG A 92 8.40 -1.46 3.68
CA ARG A 92 9.56 -0.93 4.40
C ARG A 92 9.19 -0.39 5.79
N ILE A 93 8.08 0.35 5.89
CA ILE A 93 7.61 0.93 7.16
C ILE A 93 7.16 -0.17 8.12
N VAL A 94 6.44 -1.19 7.65
CA VAL A 94 6.01 -2.34 8.47
C VAL A 94 7.22 -3.09 9.03
N LEU A 95 8.29 -3.21 8.25
CA LEU A 95 9.56 -3.80 8.70
C LEU A 95 10.39 -2.86 9.59
N SER A 96 9.94 -1.63 9.83
CA SER A 96 10.65 -0.59 10.59
C SER A 96 12.05 -0.27 10.07
N LEU A 97 12.24 -0.29 8.74
CA LEU A 97 13.53 -0.04 8.09
C LEU A 97 13.62 1.38 7.50
N SER A 98 14.80 1.97 7.53
CA SER A 98 15.13 3.15 6.72
C SER A 98 15.27 2.79 5.24
N GLN A 99 15.15 3.77 4.34
CA GLN A 99 15.36 3.55 2.90
C GLN A 99 16.76 3.00 2.58
N ARG A 100 17.75 3.33 3.42
CA ARG A 100 19.13 2.84 3.28
C ARG A 100 19.20 1.35 3.62
N GLU A 101 18.72 0.96 4.80
CA GLU A 101 18.75 -0.44 5.25
C GLU A 101 17.93 -1.35 4.34
N PHE A 102 16.77 -0.88 3.88
CA PHE A 102 15.95 -1.61 2.91
C PHE A 102 16.70 -1.84 1.59
N GLY A 103 17.36 -0.81 1.08
CA GLY A 103 18.16 -0.89 -0.14
C GLY A 103 19.36 -1.83 0.00
N GLU A 104 20.09 -1.75 1.12
CA GLU A 104 21.22 -2.62 1.44
C GLU A 104 20.81 -4.10 1.43
N ARG A 105 19.64 -4.44 2.00
CA ARG A 105 19.14 -5.82 2.03
C ARG A 105 18.78 -6.39 0.67
N ILE A 106 18.26 -5.58 -0.26
CA ILE A 106 17.88 -6.03 -1.60
C ILE A 106 18.92 -5.71 -2.69
N GLY A 107 20.08 -5.16 -2.30
CA GLY A 107 21.20 -4.87 -3.19
C GLY A 107 21.03 -3.63 -4.08
N ILE A 108 20.29 -2.61 -3.65
CA ILE A 108 20.10 -1.35 -4.39
C ILE A 108 20.40 -0.12 -3.54
N SER A 109 20.70 1.02 -4.17
CA SER A 109 20.99 2.26 -3.45
C SER A 109 19.76 2.86 -2.77
N LYS A 110 19.95 3.59 -1.66
CA LYS A 110 18.92 4.43 -1.01
C LYS A 110 18.20 5.37 -1.99
N THR A 111 18.96 5.95 -2.93
CA THR A 111 18.40 6.82 -3.98
C THR A 111 17.48 6.06 -4.92
N SER A 112 17.79 4.80 -5.24
CA SER A 112 16.92 3.93 -6.03
C SER A 112 15.64 3.63 -5.27
N VAL A 113 15.73 3.22 -3.99
CA VAL A 113 14.55 3.00 -3.13
C VAL A 113 13.63 4.23 -3.09
N SER A 114 14.18 5.42 -2.87
CA SER A 114 13.39 6.67 -2.84
C SER A 114 12.65 6.93 -4.14
N ARG A 115 13.29 6.70 -5.30
CA ARG A 115 12.65 6.85 -6.62
C ARG A 115 11.56 5.81 -6.87
N LEU A 116 11.77 4.57 -6.40
CA LEU A 116 10.76 3.52 -6.46
C LEU A 116 9.53 3.92 -5.62
N GLU A 117 9.74 4.35 -4.37
CA GLU A 117 8.64 4.73 -3.45
C GLU A 117 7.82 5.92 -3.93
N LYS A 118 8.43 6.82 -4.71
CA LYS A 118 7.74 7.98 -5.30
C LYS A 118 7.09 7.68 -6.65
N ASN A 119 7.16 6.43 -7.12
CA ASN A 119 6.75 6.03 -8.47
C ASN A 119 7.45 6.83 -9.61
N GLU A 120 8.62 7.42 -9.33
CA GLU A 120 9.45 8.07 -10.36
C GLU A 120 10.11 7.02 -11.28
N ARG A 121 10.23 5.77 -10.81
CA ARG A 121 10.76 4.64 -11.56
C ARG A 121 10.07 3.34 -11.12
N ASN A 122 9.81 2.46 -12.08
CA ASN A 122 9.33 1.11 -11.80
C ASN A 122 10.49 0.18 -11.40
N PRO A 123 10.34 -0.67 -10.37
CA PRO A 123 11.31 -1.70 -10.04
C PRO A 123 11.39 -2.72 -11.18
N SER A 124 12.59 -3.25 -11.41
CA SER A 124 12.74 -4.36 -12.36
C SER A 124 12.12 -5.63 -11.77
N GLU A 125 11.79 -6.58 -12.64
CA GLU A 125 11.31 -7.91 -12.23
C GLU A 125 12.29 -8.59 -11.26
N GLN A 126 13.59 -8.39 -11.46
CA GLN A 126 14.63 -8.87 -10.55
C GLN A 126 14.53 -8.21 -9.16
N THR A 127 14.33 -6.89 -9.10
CA THR A 127 14.14 -6.17 -7.83
C THR A 127 12.89 -6.67 -7.08
N ILE A 128 11.78 -6.88 -7.79
CA ILE A 128 10.54 -7.42 -7.20
C ILE A 128 10.82 -8.80 -6.58
N LYS A 129 11.48 -9.69 -7.31
CA LYS A 129 11.84 -11.03 -6.82
C LYS A 129 12.79 -10.98 -5.63
N SER A 130 13.78 -10.08 -5.65
CA SER A 130 14.69 -9.87 -4.51
C SER A 130 13.93 -9.45 -3.25
N ILE A 131 12.99 -8.50 -3.37
CA ILE A 131 12.13 -8.06 -2.26
C ILE A 131 11.29 -9.24 -1.73
N CYS A 132 10.68 -10.02 -2.61
CA CYS A 132 9.85 -11.17 -2.23
C CYS A 132 10.66 -12.20 -1.44
N ARG A 133 11.86 -12.54 -1.92
CA ARG A 133 12.75 -13.53 -1.29
C ARG A 133 13.30 -13.04 0.05
N GLU A 134 13.74 -11.79 0.11
CA GLU A 134 14.41 -11.23 1.30
C GLU A 134 13.46 -11.04 2.48
N PHE A 135 12.21 -10.65 2.20
CA PHE A 135 11.24 -10.28 3.23
C PHE A 135 10.05 -11.23 3.33
N ASN A 136 10.08 -12.37 2.63
CA ASN A 136 9.01 -13.37 2.60
C ASN A 136 7.65 -12.75 2.21
N ILE A 137 7.65 -12.00 1.12
CA ILE A 137 6.50 -11.22 0.63
C ILE A 137 5.81 -11.94 -0.51
N ASN A 138 4.48 -11.88 -0.50
CA ASN A 138 3.65 -12.41 -1.56
C ASN A 138 3.85 -11.57 -2.83
N TYR A 139 4.29 -12.23 -3.90
CA TYR A 139 4.54 -11.60 -5.18
C TYR A 139 3.29 -10.95 -5.78
N ALA A 140 2.14 -11.62 -5.70
CA ALA A 140 0.87 -11.08 -6.22
C ALA A 140 0.43 -9.84 -5.43
N TRP A 141 0.69 -9.81 -4.12
CA TRP A 141 0.44 -8.63 -3.31
C TRP A 141 1.37 -7.49 -3.73
N LEU A 142 2.67 -7.76 -3.87
CA LEU A 142 3.63 -6.72 -4.20
C LEU A 142 3.41 -6.17 -5.62
N LYS A 143 3.19 -7.03 -6.61
CA LYS A 143 3.07 -6.64 -8.01
C LYS A 143 1.70 -6.09 -8.37
N ASP A 144 0.65 -6.78 -7.95
CA ASP A 144 -0.72 -6.54 -8.40
C ASP A 144 -1.64 -6.03 -7.28
N GLY A 145 -1.16 -5.99 -6.03
CA GLY A 145 -1.97 -5.59 -4.88
C GLY A 145 -2.94 -6.67 -4.39
N ILE A 146 -2.78 -7.91 -4.84
CA ILE A 146 -3.72 -9.01 -4.59
C ILE A 146 -3.23 -9.92 -3.46
N GLY A 147 -4.08 -10.17 -2.46
CA GLY A 147 -3.81 -11.11 -1.37
C GLY A 147 -3.10 -10.50 -0.16
N ASP A 148 -2.55 -11.34 0.71
CA ASP A 148 -1.85 -10.89 1.93
C ASP A 148 -0.42 -10.44 1.64
N MET A 149 0.09 -9.46 2.40
CA MET A 149 1.44 -8.90 2.25
C MET A 149 2.54 -9.95 2.47
N PHE A 150 2.49 -10.66 3.59
CA PHE A 150 3.45 -11.69 3.91
C PHE A 150 2.96 -13.02 3.36
N LEU A 151 3.89 -13.82 2.84
CA LEU A 151 3.62 -15.24 2.65
C LEU A 151 3.36 -15.81 4.04
N ASN A 152 2.15 -16.32 4.22
CA ASN A 152 1.76 -16.96 5.47
C ASN A 152 2.44 -18.35 5.47
N THR A 153 3.75 -18.40 5.76
CA THR A 153 4.60 -19.59 5.62
C THR A 153 4.06 -20.76 6.42
N SER A 154 3.35 -20.50 7.51
CA SER A 154 2.60 -21.50 8.26
C SER A 154 1.49 -22.09 7.41
N LYS A 155 0.60 -21.27 6.84
CA LYS A 155 -0.49 -21.72 5.98
C LYS A 155 0.05 -22.46 4.75
N ASP A 156 1.03 -21.90 4.05
CA ASP A 156 1.63 -22.53 2.87
C ASP A 156 2.32 -23.86 3.21
N LEU A 157 3.06 -23.96 4.33
CA LEU A 157 3.64 -25.22 4.79
C LEU A 157 2.56 -26.24 5.18
N PHE A 158 1.51 -25.83 5.89
CA PHE A 158 0.41 -26.71 6.27
C PHE A 158 -0.40 -27.15 5.05
N ASP A 159 -0.59 -26.28 4.06
CA ASP A 159 -1.29 -26.58 2.82
C ASP A 159 -0.44 -27.53 1.95
N GLN A 160 0.88 -27.34 1.91
CA GLN A 160 1.81 -28.28 1.28
C GLN A 160 1.80 -29.65 1.97
N LEU A 161 1.82 -29.70 3.31
CA LEU A 161 1.71 -30.93 4.09
C LEU A 161 0.35 -31.61 3.87
N ALA A 162 -0.73 -30.83 3.85
CA ALA A 162 -2.08 -31.31 3.59
C ALA A 162 -2.18 -31.99 2.24
N ASN A 163 -1.67 -31.35 1.18
CA ASN A 163 -1.69 -31.92 -0.16
C ASN A 163 -0.76 -33.13 -0.29
N LYS A 164 0.45 -33.08 0.29
CA LYS A 164 1.44 -34.16 0.17
C LYS A 164 1.04 -35.43 0.92
N TYR A 165 0.44 -35.30 2.10
CA TYR A 165 0.07 -36.42 2.96
C TYR A 165 -1.44 -36.65 3.03
N ASN A 166 -2.21 -35.97 2.17
CA ASN A 166 -3.68 -36.01 2.12
C ASN A 166 -4.33 -35.75 3.49
N LEU A 167 -3.80 -34.78 4.23
CA LEU A 167 -4.25 -34.44 5.59
C LEU A 167 -5.56 -33.65 5.54
N ASN A 168 -6.48 -33.96 6.44
CA ASN A 168 -7.72 -33.24 6.58
C ASN A 168 -7.58 -32.01 7.51
N GLU A 169 -8.65 -31.24 7.64
CA GLU A 169 -8.64 -30.01 8.46
C GLU A 169 -8.30 -30.28 9.93
N PHE A 170 -8.69 -31.43 10.46
CA PHE A 170 -8.40 -31.83 11.84
C PHE A 170 -6.92 -32.15 12.04
N ASP A 171 -6.32 -32.91 11.12
CA ASP A 171 -4.88 -33.22 11.13
C ASP A 171 -4.03 -31.94 11.15
N ILE A 172 -4.39 -30.97 10.32
CA ILE A 172 -3.72 -29.67 10.27
C ILE A 172 -3.89 -28.90 11.58
N LYS A 173 -5.07 -28.95 12.22
CA LYS A 173 -5.29 -28.34 13.55
C LYS A 173 -4.42 -29.01 14.62
N VAL A 174 -4.29 -30.33 14.60
CA VAL A 174 -3.44 -31.09 15.54
C VAL A 174 -1.97 -30.68 15.38
N ILE A 175 -1.46 -30.66 14.15
CA ILE A 175 -0.06 -30.28 13.89
C ILE A 175 0.19 -28.82 14.31
N LYS A 176 -0.72 -27.89 13.96
CA LYS A 176 -0.65 -26.49 14.41
C LYS A 176 -0.59 -26.36 15.93
N ARG A 177 -1.40 -27.15 16.64
CA ARG A 177 -1.43 -27.16 18.10
C ARG A 177 -0.12 -27.69 18.69
N TYR A 178 0.37 -28.80 18.15
CA TYR A 178 1.61 -29.44 18.60
C TYR A 178 2.86 -28.56 18.39
N VAL A 179 2.97 -27.90 17.23
CA VAL A 179 4.07 -26.95 16.95
C VAL A 179 4.02 -25.73 17.87
N ASN A 180 2.87 -25.38 18.46
CA ASN A 180 2.75 -24.26 19.40
C ASN A 180 2.92 -24.65 20.88
N PHE A 181 3.11 -25.94 21.19
CA PHE A 181 3.33 -26.40 22.57
C PHE A 181 4.76 -26.16 23.07
N SER A 182 4.90 -26.00 24.39
CA SER A 182 6.19 -25.96 25.09
C SER A 182 6.93 -27.30 24.98
N LYS A 183 8.23 -27.32 25.30
CA LYS A 183 9.03 -28.56 25.26
C LYS A 183 8.46 -29.64 26.20
N GLU A 184 8.02 -29.24 27.39
CA GLU A 184 7.43 -30.09 28.41
C GLU A 184 6.08 -30.66 27.94
N GLN A 185 5.23 -29.82 27.34
CA GLN A 185 3.95 -30.24 26.77
C GLN A 185 4.13 -31.23 25.61
N ARG A 186 5.12 -31.02 24.74
CA ARG A 186 5.44 -32.00 23.68
C ARG A 186 6.00 -33.30 24.24
N HIS A 187 6.76 -33.25 25.33
CA HIS A 187 7.27 -34.46 26.00
C HIS A 187 6.13 -35.34 26.52
N LEU A 188 5.19 -34.76 27.26
CA LEU A 188 4.00 -35.47 27.75
C LEU A 188 3.19 -36.10 26.62
N ILE A 189 3.02 -35.39 25.51
CA ILE A 189 2.33 -35.92 24.34
C ILE A 189 3.11 -37.08 23.72
N LYS A 190 4.43 -36.97 23.57
CA LYS A 190 5.27 -38.06 23.08
C LYS A 190 5.20 -39.29 23.99
N ASP A 191 5.18 -39.11 25.31
CA ASP A 191 5.05 -40.22 26.26
C ASP A 191 3.71 -40.94 26.11
N ILE A 192 2.63 -40.23 25.75
CA ILE A 192 1.33 -40.83 25.46
C ILE A 192 1.35 -41.62 24.15
N PHE A 193 2.04 -41.13 23.12
CA PHE A 193 2.09 -41.77 21.79
C PHE A 193 3.18 -42.85 21.65
N ILE A 194 4.22 -42.85 22.48
CA ILE A 194 5.35 -43.80 22.44
C ILE A 194 5.16 -44.96 23.44
N ASN A 195 4.19 -44.88 24.37
CA ASN A 195 3.90 -45.97 25.31
C ASN A 195 3.05 -47.13 24.74
N GLU A 196 2.82 -47.20 23.43
CA GLU A 196 2.34 -48.43 22.80
C GLU A 196 3.52 -49.25 22.25
N LYS A 197 4.06 -50.09 23.15
CA LYS A 197 4.77 -51.36 22.93
C LYS A 197 6.07 -51.35 22.11
N ASP A 198 7.18 -51.30 22.83
CA ASP A 198 8.25 -52.28 22.63
C ASP A 198 7.99 -53.46 23.61
N ASP A 199 7.08 -54.36 23.23
CA ASP A 199 6.88 -55.70 23.81
C ASP A 199 6.34 -56.65 22.71
#